data_AF-A0A1I1UP17-F1
#
_entry.id   AF-A0A1I1UP17-F1
#
_cell.length_a   1.000
_cell.length_b   1.000
_cell.length_c   1.000
_cell.angle_alpha   90.00
_cell.angle_beta   90.00
_cell.angle_gamma   90.00
#
_symmetry.space_group_name_H-M   'P 1'
#
loop_
_entity.id
_entity.type
_entity.pdbx_description
1 polymer ?
#
loop_
_entity_poly.entity_id
_entity_poly.type
_entity_poly.pdbx_seq_one_letter_code
_entity_poly.pdbx_strand_id
1 'polypeptide(L)'
;MKRICSIYRSPRKHEMYLYVLRADALSRVPEPLLGAFGAPVHAFDMVLTPERTLAREDITKVLENLDNQGYHLQMPPPEEDYIQHLPEELLRRNDPV
;
A
#
# COMPACT_ATOMS: atom_id res chain seq x y z
N MET A 1 -9.01 16.01 -15.24
CA MET A 1 -9.85 16.36 -14.07
C MET A 1 -8.99 16.29 -12.81
N LYS A 2 -9.14 17.22 -11.85
CA LYS A 2 -8.33 17.25 -10.61
C LYS A 2 -9.15 16.67 -9.45
N ARG A 3 -8.56 15.82 -8.61
CA ARG A 3 -9.22 15.22 -7.42
C ARG A 3 -8.43 15.54 -6.16
N ILE A 4 -9.09 16.05 -5.13
CA ILE A 4 -8.47 16.21 -3.81
C ILE A 4 -8.67 14.90 -3.05
N CYS A 5 -7.56 14.25 -2.73
CA CYS A 5 -7.57 12.95 -2.07
C CYS A 5 -6.91 13.05 -0.70
N SER A 6 -7.44 12.28 0.25
CA SER A 6 -6.82 12.05 1.55
C SER A 6 -6.16 10.67 1.54
N ILE A 7 -4.93 10.61 2.02
CA ILE A 7 -4.14 9.38 2.09
C ILE A 7 -4.05 8.97 3.55
N TYR A 8 -4.47 7.74 3.84
CA TYR A 8 -4.35 7.13 5.15
C TYR A 8 -3.28 6.04 5.09
N ARG A 9 -2.49 5.92 6.15
CA ARG A 9 -1.54 4.81 6.33
C ARG A 9 -2.10 3.79 7.30
N SER A 10 -1.81 2.52 7.03
CA SER A 10 -2.13 1.45 7.98
C SER A 10 -1.11 1.44 9.12
N PRO A 11 -1.55 1.25 10.39
CA PRO A 11 -0.65 0.91 11.48
C PRO A 11 -0.28 -0.58 11.52
N ARG A 12 -0.97 -1.43 10.74
CA ARG A 12 -0.78 -2.90 10.73
C ARG A 12 0.40 -3.31 9.85
N LYS A 13 0.59 -2.62 8.72
CA LYS A 13 1.64 -2.91 7.75
C LYS A 13 2.31 -1.62 7.30
N HIS A 14 3.63 -1.58 7.37
CA HIS A 14 4.41 -0.47 6.81
C HIS A 14 4.14 -0.36 5.31
N GLU A 15 4.19 0.85 4.74
CA GLU A 15 3.97 1.10 3.31
C GLU A 15 2.61 0.69 2.71
N MET A 16 1.63 0.33 3.56
CA MET A 16 0.25 0.13 3.14
C MET A 16 -0.55 1.43 3.25
N TYR A 17 -1.18 1.85 2.15
CA TYR A 17 -1.91 3.11 2.07
C TYR A 17 -3.29 2.96 1.46
N LEU A 18 -4.21 3.81 1.91
CA LEU A 18 -5.56 3.93 1.39
C LEU A 18 -5.76 5.36 0.87
N TYR A 19 -6.15 5.46 -0.40
CA TYR A 19 -6.48 6.72 -1.07
C TYR A 19 -8.00 6.82 -1.15
N VAL A 20 -8.55 7.95 -0.75
CA VAL A 20 -9.99 8.24 -0.84
C VAL A 20 -10.21 9.68 -1.27
N LEU A 21 -11.37 9.97 -1.87
CA LEU A 21 -11.76 11.36 -2.11
C LEU A 21 -11.92 12.06 -0.76
N ARG A 22 -11.36 13.27 -0.63
CA ARG A 22 -11.41 14.02 0.64
C ARG A 22 -12.85 14.29 1.10
N ALA A 23 -13.77 14.48 0.15
CA ALA A 23 -15.20 14.71 0.44
C ALA A 23 -15.88 13.47 1.03
N ASP A 24 -15.50 12.27 0.56
CA ASP A 24 -16.11 11.01 0.98
C ASP A 24 -15.44 10.45 2.24
N ALA A 25 -14.19 10.85 2.51
CA ALA A 25 -13.34 10.26 3.54
C ALA A 25 -13.39 8.72 3.47
N LEU A 26 -13.63 8.03 4.58
CA LEU A 26 -13.66 6.57 4.63
C LEU A 26 -15.04 5.95 4.35
N SER A 27 -16.06 6.76 4.03
CA SER A 27 -17.46 6.30 3.93
C SER A 27 -17.70 5.26 2.84
N ARG A 28 -16.90 5.27 1.76
CA ARG A 28 -17.01 4.34 0.63
C ARG A 28 -16.10 3.12 0.77
N VAL A 29 -15.38 2.99 1.87
CA VAL A 29 -14.44 1.89 2.11
C VAL A 29 -15.17 0.74 2.77
N PRO A 30 -15.13 -0.49 2.21
CA PRO A 30 -15.78 -1.64 2.81
C PRO A 30 -15.23 -1.94 4.22
N GLU A 31 -16.13 -2.25 5.15
CA GLU A 31 -15.76 -2.62 6.53
C GLU A 31 -14.75 -3.78 6.60
N PRO A 32 -14.84 -4.86 5.80
CA PRO A 32 -13.83 -5.92 5.83
C PRO A 32 -12.43 -5.43 5.47
N LEU A 33 -12.35 -4.47 4.53
CA LEU A 33 -11.08 -3.86 4.17
C LEU A 33 -10.53 -3.00 5.30
N LEU A 34 -11.38 -2.19 5.96
CA LEU A 34 -10.97 -1.42 7.14
C LEU A 34 -10.51 -2.32 8.29
N GLY A 35 -11.16 -3.47 8.48
CA GLY A 35 -10.76 -4.47 9.47
C GLY A 35 -9.33 -5.00 9.23
N ALA A 36 -9.01 -5.35 7.98
CA ALA A 36 -7.67 -5.78 7.58
C ALA A 36 -6.64 -4.63 7.61
N PHE A 37 -7.07 -3.42 7.26
CA PHE A 37 -6.24 -2.22 7.24
C PHE A 37 -5.92 -1.71 8.65
N GLY A 38 -6.76 -2.01 9.65
CA GLY A 38 -6.68 -1.42 10.99
C GLY A 38 -7.16 0.02 11.03
N ALA A 39 -7.01 0.68 12.18
CA ALA A 39 -7.43 2.07 12.37
C ALA A 39 -6.65 3.01 11.43
N PRO A 40 -7.26 3.58 10.39
CA PRO A 40 -6.54 4.37 9.40
C PRO A 40 -5.99 5.65 10.04
N VAL A 41 -4.70 5.92 9.85
CA VAL A 41 -4.07 7.16 10.33
C VAL A 41 -3.91 8.09 9.15
N HIS A 42 -4.49 9.29 9.21
CA HIS A 42 -4.32 10.29 8.15
C HIS A 42 -2.83 10.64 8.01
N ALA A 43 -2.32 10.54 6.79
CA ALA A 43 -0.93 10.85 6.47
C ALA A 43 -0.82 12.26 5.90
N PHE A 44 -1.51 12.51 4.78
CA PHE A 44 -1.56 13.82 4.13
C PHE A 44 -2.67 13.88 3.08
N ASP A 45 -3.01 15.09 2.65
CA ASP A 45 -3.88 15.33 1.50
C ASP A 45 -3.05 15.67 0.27
N MET A 46 -3.52 15.27 -0.91
CA MET A 46 -2.88 15.65 -2.17
C MET A 46 -3.88 15.84 -3.31
N VAL A 47 -3.51 16.68 -4.26
CA VAL A 47 -4.23 16.80 -5.53
C VAL A 47 -3.68 15.78 -6.51
N LEU A 48 -4.55 14.90 -6.98
CA LEU A 48 -4.27 13.96 -8.05
C LEU A 48 -4.73 14.54 -9.39
N THR A 49 -3.85 14.46 -10.38
CA THR A 49 -4.11 14.78 -11.78
C THR A 49 -3.53 13.66 -12.64
N PRO A 50 -4.03 13.41 -13.87
CA PRO A 50 -3.51 12.34 -14.73
C PRO A 50 -2.02 12.43 -15.04
N GLU A 51 -1.46 13.64 -14.99
CA GLU A 51 -0.05 13.91 -15.28
C GLU A 51 0.87 13.71 -14.06
N ARG A 52 0.29 13.43 -12.89
CA ARG A 52 1.05 13.30 -11.65
C ARG A 52 1.68 11.92 -11.55
N THR A 53 3.00 11.87 -11.39
CA THR A 53 3.71 10.64 -11.07
C THR A 53 3.58 10.29 -9.58
N LEU A 54 3.20 9.05 -9.29
CA LEU A 54 3.23 8.46 -7.95
C LEU A 54 4.43 7.51 -7.84
N ALA A 55 4.97 7.35 -6.63
CA ALA A 55 6.19 6.56 -6.43
C ALA A 55 5.97 5.04 -6.55
N ARG A 56 4.76 4.55 -6.24
CA ARG A 56 4.47 3.12 -6.10
C ARG A 56 3.26 2.64 -6.91
N GLU A 57 2.38 3.54 -7.34
CA GLU A 57 1.11 3.19 -7.97
C GLU A 57 0.94 3.88 -9.33
N ASP A 58 0.11 3.28 -10.18
CA ASP A 58 -0.30 3.90 -11.45
C ASP A 58 -1.39 4.94 -11.19
N ILE A 59 -1.12 6.19 -11.55
CA ILE A 59 -2.06 7.30 -11.36
C ILE A 59 -3.41 7.06 -12.06
N THR A 60 -3.41 6.45 -13.25
CA THR A 60 -4.62 6.16 -14.02
C THR A 60 -5.50 5.17 -13.26
N LYS A 61 -4.89 4.10 -12.74
CA LYS A 61 -5.59 3.08 -11.93
C LYS A 61 -6.11 3.64 -10.61
N VAL A 62 -5.35 4.52 -9.96
CA VAL A 62 -5.80 5.21 -8.75
C VAL A 62 -7.03 6.07 -9.06
N LEU A 63 -6.97 6.88 -10.11
CA LEU A 63 -8.08 7.74 -10.52
C LEU A 63 -9.34 6.94 -10.88
N GLU A 64 -9.19 5.85 -11.64
CA GLU A 64 -10.29 4.95 -12.02
C GLU A 64 -10.94 4.30 -10.79
N ASN A 65 -10.14 3.79 -9.86
CA ASN A 65 -10.65 3.18 -8.63
C ASN A 65 -11.41 4.20 -7.76
N LEU A 66 -10.89 5.43 -7.65
CA LEU A 66 -11.55 6.49 -6.90
C LEU A 66 -12.91 6.87 -7.51
N ASP A 67 -13.03 6.88 -8.84
CA ASP A 67 -14.31 7.17 -9.50
C ASP A 67 -15.31 6.03 -9.31
N ASN A 68 -14.88 4.80 -9.59
CA ASN A 68 -15.78 3.66 -9.68
C ASN A 68 -16.20 3.13 -8.30
N GLN A 69 -15.24 2.93 -7.39
CA GLN A 69 -15.49 2.32 -6.08
C GLN A 69 -15.29 3.28 -4.89
N GLY A 70 -14.63 4.42 -5.09
CA GLY A 70 -14.47 5.46 -4.06
C GLY A 70 -13.20 5.36 -3.22
N TYR A 71 -12.39 4.33 -3.43
CA TYR A 71 -11.13 4.15 -2.74
C TYR A 71 -10.11 3.41 -3.62
N HIS A 72 -8.82 3.55 -3.30
CA HIS A 72 -7.75 2.74 -3.87
C HIS A 72 -6.84 2.25 -2.74
N LEU A 73 -6.56 0.95 -2.70
CA LEU A 73 -5.64 0.33 -1.74
C LEU A 73 -4.29 0.08 -2.40
N GLN A 74 -3.26 0.74 -1.87
CA GLN A 74 -1.88 0.42 -2.17
C GLN A 74 -1.38 -0.60 -1.16
N MET A 75 -0.98 -1.77 -1.67
CA MET A 75 -0.35 -2.80 -0.86
C MET A 75 1.13 -2.48 -0.65
N PRO A 76 1.72 -2.90 0.50
CA PRO A 76 3.15 -2.86 0.64
C PRO A 76 3.82 -3.76 -0.40
N PRO A 77 5.07 -3.47 -0.79
CA PRO A 77 5.82 -4.39 -1.62
C PRO A 77 5.91 -5.77 -0.92
N PRO A 78 5.97 -6.88 -1.68
CA PRO A 78 6.29 -8.16 -1.09
C PRO A 78 7.62 -8.05 -0.35
N GLU A 79 7.72 -8.65 0.83
CA GLU A 79 8.99 -8.81 1.51
C GLU A 79 9.90 -9.61 0.56
N GLU A 80 11.04 -9.05 0.17
CA GLU A 80 12.07 -9.84 -0.49
C GLU A 80 12.48 -10.90 0.53
N ASP A 81 12.12 -12.16 0.29
CA ASP A 81 12.62 -13.30 1.05
C ASP A 81 14.15 -13.24 1.00
N TYR A 82 14.76 -12.67 2.03
CA TYR A 82 16.20 -12.74 2.27
C TYR A 82 16.50 -14.19 2.63
N ILE A 83 16.48 -15.08 1.63
CA ILE A 83 17.13 -16.37 1.73
C ILE A 83 18.61 -16.00 1.89
N GLN A 84 19.05 -15.95 3.15
CA GLN A 84 20.46 -15.95 3.47
C GLN A 84 21.00 -17.25 2.85
N HIS A 85 21.62 -17.13 1.68
CA HIS A 85 22.42 -18.21 1.12
C HIS A 85 23.53 -18.48 2.14
N LEU A 86 23.31 -19.46 3.02
CA LEU A 86 24.36 -19.93 3.89
C LEU A 86 25.46 -20.48 2.98
N PRO A 87 26.71 -19.99 3.04
CA PRO A 87 27.79 -20.53 2.23
C PRO A 87 27.85 -22.05 2.40
N GLU A 88 28.00 -22.79 1.31
CA GLU A 88 28.04 -24.26 1.34
C GLU A 88 29.08 -24.82 2.33
N GLU A 89 30.14 -24.06 2.61
CA GLU A 89 31.18 -24.41 3.58
C GLU A 89 30.65 -24.62 5.02
N LEU A 90 29.56 -23.93 5.40
CA LEU A 90 28.94 -24.11 6.72
C LEU A 90 28.01 -25.33 6.78
N LEU A 91 27.54 -25.84 5.64
CA LEU A 91 26.75 -27.08 5.57
C LEU A 91 27.64 -28.33 5.72
N ARG A 92 28.91 -28.26 5.28
CA ARG A 92 29.84 -29.40 5.27
C ARG A 92 30.65 -29.57 6.56
N ARG A 93 30.54 -28.64 7.52
CA ARG A 93 31.36 -28.66 8.75
C ARG A 93 30.91 -29.69 9.79
N ASN A 94 29.77 -30.36 9.57
CA ASN A 94 29.22 -31.36 10.48
C ASN A 94 29.36 -32.81 10.00
N ASP A 95 30.13 -33.09 8.93
CA ASP A 95 30.42 -34.48 8.58
C ASP A 95 31.46 -35.03 9.57
N PRO A 96 31.11 -35.99 10.44
CA PRO A 96 32.10 -36.65 11.29
C PRO A 96 32.96 -37.56 10.39
N VAL A 97 34.28 -37.39 10.48
CA VAL A 97 35.27 -38.33 9.93
C VAL A 97 35.17 -39.67 10.64
#